data_AF-A0AAD0EWD9-F1
#
_entry.id   AF-A0AAD0EWD9-F1
#
_cell.length_a   1.000
_cell.length_b   1.000
_cell.length_c   1.000
_cell.angle_alpha   90.00
_cell.angle_beta   90.00
_cell.angle_gamma   90.00
#
_symmetry.space_group_name_H-M   'P 1'
#
loop_
_entity.id
_entity.type
_entity.pdbx_description
1 polymer ?
#
loop_
_entity_poly.entity_id
_entity_poly.type
_entity_poly.pdbx_seq_one_letter_code
_entity_poly.pdbx_strand_id
1 'polypeptide(L)' 'MTHHIFRTTQAAKHDLVRRLASGTGRRILFTRTKFQAKKLAKNLIDNGIPAAQLHGNLSQNQRDRNLEAFPGVR' A
#
# COMPACT_ATOMS: atom_id res chain seq x y z
N MET A 1 20.49 -3.70 -3.61
CA MET A 1 19.03 -3.84 -3.80
C MET A 1 18.79 -5.05 -4.69
N THR A 2 17.90 -5.95 -4.30
CA THR A 2 17.55 -7.15 -5.07
C THR A 2 16.19 -6.96 -5.71
N HIS A 3 16.06 -7.25 -7.01
CA HIS A 3 14.81 -7.08 -7.74
C HIS A 3 14.24 -8.45 -8.13
N HIS A 4 12.94 -8.60 -7.96
CA HIS A 4 12.19 -9.80 -8.34
C HIS A 4 10.97 -9.41 -9.18
N ILE A 5 10.61 -10.24 -10.15
CA ILE A 5 9.42 -10.06 -10.98
C ILE A 5 8.48 -11.24 -10.74
N PHE A 6 7.24 -10.94 -10.35
CA PHE A 6 6.18 -11.93 -10.20
C PHE A 6 5.21 -11.82 -11.38
N ARG A 7 5.18 -12.82 -12.25
CA ARG A 7 4.15 -12.93 -13.30
C ARG A 7 2.86 -13.45 -12.66
N THR A 8 1.73 -12.82 -12.96
CA THR A 8 0.43 -13.18 -12.38
C THR A 8 -0.70 -12.81 -13.35
N THR A 9 -1.91 -13.29 -13.07
CA THR A 9 -3.14 -12.91 -13.79
C THR A 9 -3.85 -11.75 -13.08
N GLN A 10 -4.81 -11.12 -13.76
CA GLN A 10 -5.61 -10.05 -13.13
C GLN A 10 -6.40 -10.55 -11.91
N ALA A 11 -6.91 -11.79 -11.96
CA ALA A 11 -7.65 -12.40 -10.86
C ALA A 11 -6.74 -12.67 -9.64
N ALA A 12 -5.54 -13.21 -9.87
CA ALA A 12 -4.62 -13.56 -8.79
C ALA A 12 -3.82 -12.36 -8.23
N LYS A 13 -3.81 -11.22 -8.92
CA LYS A 13 -3.03 -10.05 -8.54
C LYS A 13 -3.35 -9.53 -7.13
N HIS A 14 -4.63 -9.52 -6.74
CA HIS A 14 -5.04 -9.04 -5.43
C HIS A 14 -4.47 -9.88 -4.29
N ASP A 15 -4.56 -11.20 -4.40
CA ASP A 15 -4.02 -12.11 -3.40
C ASP A 15 -2.51 -12.08 -3.33
N LEU A 16 -1.83 -11.98 -4.48
CA LEU A 16 -0.37 -11.81 -4.52
C LEU A 16 0.06 -10.54 -3.78
N VAL A 17 -0.58 -9.39 -4.08
CA VAL A 17 -0.26 -8.13 -3.41
C VAL A 17 -0.55 -8.20 -1.91
N ARG A 18 -1.64 -8.84 -1.49
CA ARG A 18 -1.95 -9.06 -0.06
C ARG A 18 -0.84 -9.84 0.63
N ARG A 19 -0.39 -10.96 0.05
CA ARG A 19 0.70 -11.79 0.60
C ARG A 19 2.02 -11.01 0.68
N LEU A 20 2.33 -10.21 -0.34
CA LEU A 20 3.52 -9.36 -0.32
C LEU A 20 3.42 -8.26 0.75
N ALA A 21 2.21 -7.72 0.99
CA ALA A 21 1.98 -6.66 1.96
C ALA A 21 1.99 -7.16 3.42
N SER A 22 1.60 -8.41 3.69
CA SER A 22 1.32 -8.93 5.04
C SER A 22 2.53 -9.30 5.90
N GLY A 23 3.77 -9.15 5.42
CA GLY A 23 4.94 -9.47 6.24
C GLY A 23 5.24 -8.41 7.32
N THR A 24 6.34 -8.57 8.05
CA THR A 24 6.63 -7.78 9.26
C THR A 24 7.33 -6.43 9.04
N GLY A 25 7.95 -6.21 7.87
CA GLY A 25 8.62 -4.95 7.53
C GLY A 25 7.73 -3.87 6.93
N ARG A 26 8.23 -2.63 6.90
CA ARG A 26 7.57 -1.50 6.22
C ARG A 26 7.65 -1.66 4.71
N ARG A 27 6.57 -1.28 4.01
CA ARG A 27 6.46 -1.42 2.55
C ARG A 27 5.83 -0.19 1.94
N ILE A 28 6.34 0.18 0.77
CA ILE A 28 5.73 1.21 -0.08
C ILE A 28 5.20 0.50 -1.33
N LEU A 29 3.89 0.60 -1.55
CA LEU A 29 3.22 0.02 -2.71
C LEU A 29 2.83 1.14 -3.67
N PHE A 30 3.44 1.13 -4.85
CA PHE A 30 3.14 2.10 -5.89
C PHE A 30 1.98 1.61 -6.78
N THR A 31 1.11 2.54 -7.16
CA THR A 31 0.03 2.29 -8.12
C THR A 31 0.02 3.39 -9.18
N ARG A 32 -0.60 3.12 -10.33
CA ARG A 32 -0.58 4.07 -11.46
C ARG A 32 -1.45 5.30 -11.20
N THR A 33 -2.54 5.15 -10.44
CA THR A 33 -3.51 6.24 -10.23
C THR A 33 -3.88 6.40 -8.76
N LYS A 34 -4.26 7.62 -8.37
CA LYS A 34 -4.77 7.92 -7.02
C LYS A 34 -5.95 7.04 -6.61
N PHE A 35 -6.82 6.69 -7.56
CA PHE A 35 -7.97 5.82 -7.32
C PHE A 35 -7.55 4.39 -6.97
N GLN A 36 -6.49 3.89 -7.63
CA GLN A 36 -5.92 2.58 -7.30
C GLN A 36 -5.26 2.59 -5.91
N ALA A 37 -4.54 3.67 -5.55
CA ALA A 37 -3.97 3.83 -4.22
C ALA A 37 -5.06 3.77 -3.13
N LYS A 38 -6.15 4.54 -3.31
CA LYS A 38 -7.30 4.52 -2.40
C LYS A 38 -7.93 3.13 -2.27
N LYS A 39 -8.22 2.49 -3.41
CA LYS A 39 -8.84 1.16 -3.46
C LYS A 39 -7.96 0.09 -2.82
N LEU A 40 -6.65 0.13 -3.08
CA LEU A 40 -5.70 -0.82 -2.52
C LEU A 40 -5.56 -0.65 -1.00
N ALA A 41 -5.41 0.57 -0.50
CA ALA A 41 -5.34 0.83 0.93
C ALA A 41 -6.60 0.32 1.65
N LYS A 42 -7.79 0.62 1.13
CA LYS A 42 -9.04 0.08 1.67
C LYS A 42 -9.06 -1.45 1.67
N ASN A 43 -8.69 -2.08 0.55
CA ASN A 43 -8.68 -3.55 0.46
C ASN A 43 -7.72 -4.18 1.48
N LEU A 44 -6.54 -3.61 1.71
CA LEU A 44 -5.60 -4.10 2.72
C LEU A 44 -6.17 -3.97 4.14
N ILE A 45 -6.74 -2.82 4.48
CA ILE A 45 -7.40 -2.58 5.78
C ILE A 45 -8.55 -3.56 6.02
N ASP A 46 -9.42 -3.74 5.01
CA ASP A 46 -10.55 -4.69 5.07
C ASP A 46 -10.06 -6.15 5.27
N ASN A 47 -8.78 -6.44 5.00
CA ASN A 47 -8.15 -7.75 5.18
C ASN A 47 -7.16 -7.77 6.38
N GLY A 48 -7.28 -6.82 7.31
CA GLY A 48 -6.48 -6.80 8.54
C GLY A 48 -5.03 -6.35 8.37
N ILE A 49 -4.66 -5.78 7.21
CA ILE A 49 -3.31 -5.27 6.96
C ILE A 49 -3.34 -3.75 7.10
N PRO A 50 -2.64 -3.17 8.10
CA PRO A 50 -2.55 -1.72 8.26
C PRO A 50 -1.96 -1.06 7.02
N ALA A 51 -2.67 -0.09 6.46
CA ALA A 51 -2.24 0.64 5.28
C ALA A 51 -2.80 2.07 5.28
N ALA A 52 -2.09 2.99 4.65
CA ALA A 52 -2.56 4.34 4.37
C ALA A 52 -2.34 4.66 2.89
N GLN A 53 -3.18 5.53 2.33
CA GLN A 53 -3.02 6.02 0.96
C GLN A 53 -2.16 7.28 0.93
N LEU A 54 -1.38 7.47 -0.13
CA LEU A 54 -0.64 8.71 -0.36
C LEU A 54 -0.74 9.08 -1.84
N HIS A 55 -1.32 10.24 -2.15
CA HIS A 55 -1.46 10.75 -3.52
C HIS A 55 -1.63 12.27 -3.53
N GLY A 56 -1.38 12.92 -4.68
CA GLY A 56 -1.35 14.39 -4.80
C GLY A 56 -2.66 15.12 -4.51
N ASN A 57 -3.82 14.44 -4.57
CA ASN A 57 -5.12 15.03 -4.25
C ASN A 57 -5.47 15.02 -2.74
N LEU A 58 -4.61 14.51 -1.87
CA LEU A 58 -4.83 14.62 -0.43
C LEU A 58 -4.51 16.05 0.03
N SER A 59 -5.27 16.57 0.99
CA SER A 59 -4.85 17.80 1.67
C SER A 59 -3.54 17.58 2.43
N GLN A 60 -2.77 18.64 2.68
CA GLN A 60 -1.49 18.50 3.39
C GLN A 60 -1.68 17.83 4.77
N ASN A 61 -2.69 18.23 5.54
CA ASN A 61 -3.04 17.59 6.82
C ASN A 61 -3.41 16.10 6.70
N GLN A 62 -3.94 15.65 5.56
CA GLN A 62 -4.17 14.22 5.31
C GLN A 62 -2.87 13.50 4.94
N ARG A 63 -1.98 14.15 4.19
CA ARG A 63 -0.65 13.60 3.86
C ARG A 63 0.18 13.42 5.13
N ASP A 64 0.23 14.44 5.98
CA ASP A 64 1.01 14.42 7.22
C ASP A 64 0.52 13.33 8.17
N ARG A 65 -0.80 13.26 8.43
CA ARG A 65 -1.39 12.17 9.24
C ARG A 65 -1.07 10.78 8.69
N ASN A 66 -1.13 10.60 7.36
CA ASN A 66 -0.83 9.31 6.75
C ASN A 66 0.66 8.95 6.81
N LEU A 67 1.55 9.95 6.78
CA LEU A 67 2.99 9.78 6.95
C LEU A 67 3.35 9.51 8.41
N GLU A 68 2.71 10.17 9.36
CA GLU A 68 2.85 9.90 10.80
C GLU A 68 2.38 8.48 11.15
N ALA A 69 1.29 8.02 10.54
CA ALA A 69 0.78 6.66 10.69
C ALA A 69 1.66 5.60 10.01
N PHE A 70 2.65 6.00 9.20
CA PHE A 70 3.69 5.12 8.69
C PHE A 70 4.87 5.17 9.68
N PRO A 71 4.93 4.28 10.69
CA PRO A 71 5.85 4.43 11.80
C PRO A 71 7.30 4.63 11.33
N GLY A 72 7.90 5.70 11.82
CA GLY A 72 9.35 5.86 11.81
C GLY A 72 9.96 4.74 12.65
N VAL A 73 11.04 4.14 12.17
CA VAL A 73 11.94 3.37 13.04
C VAL A 73 12.37 4.34 14.14
N ARG A 74 11.96 4.07 15.37
CA ARG A 74 12.86 4.32 16.49
C ARG A 74 13.83 3.15 16.55
#